data_AF-A0A8S1H7Q1-F1
#
_entry.id   AF-A0A8S1H7Q1-F1
#
_cell.length_a   1.000
_cell.length_b   1.000
_cell.length_c   1.000
_cell.angle_alpha   90.00
_cell.angle_beta   90.00
_cell.angle_gamma   90.00
#
_symmetry.space_group_name_H-M   'P 1'
#
loop_
_entity.id
_entity.type
_entity.pdbx_description
1 polymer ?
#
loop_
_entity_poly.entity_id
_entity_poly.type
_entity_poly.pdbx_seq_one_letter_code
_entity_poly.pdbx_strand_id
1 'polypeptide(L)'
;MFVRAFVVMNLVHSILIATLMSTHLIMWRVLKPCDAVLPGLACFAFRFPNNFCSIMDTLLHCGVIVERSLATFRTKSYRSYGQRSGVLLLVVLSVLGFLASSFAQRNFPMGVSSIYCSGAPNETIADMTIVNLSLAVFEVLVFAYTTLLYFINVRRLKEQKYDDLQRKSQMTENCEAFQLLLPLFVFHLMFSISHSIATFLLATFRKIITDDSNFRAFVASLYIIPFYTFVSPLIVQRIIIKGATRRKEKLKTILKKPDNQDEVYFGMYMEQWK
;
A
#
# COMPACT_ATOMS: atom_id res chain seq x y z
N MET A 1 4.72 11.05 5.14
CA MET A 1 3.63 10.72 6.11
C MET A 1 2.93 9.42 5.71
N PHE A 2 2.59 9.27 4.44
CA PHE A 2 1.86 8.12 3.89
C PHE A 2 2.49 6.76 4.15
N VAL A 3 3.82 6.62 4.14
CA VAL A 3 4.47 5.34 4.47
C VAL A 3 4.08 4.85 5.86
N ARG A 4 4.01 5.73 6.87
CA ARG A 4 3.59 5.34 8.22
C ARG A 4 2.12 4.93 8.25
N ALA A 5 1.26 5.70 7.57
CA ALA A 5 -0.16 5.37 7.45
C ALA A 5 -0.36 4.01 6.77
N PHE A 6 0.40 3.72 5.72
CA PHE A 6 0.40 2.44 5.01
C PHE A 6 0.78 1.28 5.94
N VAL A 7 1.85 1.42 6.73
CA VAL A 7 2.24 0.40 7.71
C VAL A 7 1.14 0.16 8.74
N VAL A 8 0.53 1.23 9.26
CA VAL A 8 -0.56 1.13 10.23
C VAL A 8 -1.77 0.42 9.62
N MET A 9 -2.18 0.80 8.40
CA MET A 9 -3.31 0.16 7.70
C MET A 9 -3.05 -1.32 7.43
N ASN A 10 -1.83 -1.68 6.98
CA ASN A 10 -1.46 -3.07 6.79
C ASN A 10 -1.50 -3.86 8.10
N LEU A 11 -1.00 -3.28 9.20
CA LEU A 11 -1.05 -3.94 10.50
C LEU A 11 -2.50 -4.17 10.96
N VAL A 12 -3.36 -3.16 10.83
CA VAL A 12 -4.78 -3.25 11.17
C VAL A 12 -5.48 -4.31 10.31
N HIS A 13 -5.24 -4.30 9.00
CA HIS A 13 -5.73 -5.32 8.07
C HIS A 13 -5.31 -6.72 8.51
N SER A 14 -4.01 -6.95 8.76
CA SER A 14 -3.49 -8.25 9.18
C SER A 14 -4.12 -8.73 10.49
N ILE A 15 -4.29 -7.84 11.48
CA ILE A 15 -4.94 -8.18 12.76
C ILE A 15 -6.41 -8.56 12.54
N LEU A 16 -7.15 -7.80 11.73
CA LEU A 16 -8.56 -8.08 11.42
C LEU A 16 -8.72 -9.45 10.74
N ILE A 17 -7.90 -9.75 9.74
CA ILE A 17 -7.91 -11.04 9.05
C ILE A 17 -7.51 -12.17 9.98
N ALA A 18 -6.44 -12.00 10.77
CA ALA A 18 -6.01 -13.02 11.72
C ALA A 18 -7.10 -13.31 12.76
N THR A 19 -7.79 -12.27 13.25
CA THR A 19 -8.90 -12.41 14.21
C THR A 19 -10.08 -13.14 13.57
N LEU A 20 -10.46 -12.74 12.35
CA LEU A 20 -11.56 -13.38 11.60
C LEU A 20 -11.27 -14.87 11.37
N MET A 21 -10.07 -15.20 10.89
CA MET A 21 -9.65 -16.59 10.62
C MET A 21 -9.55 -17.41 11.90
N SER A 22 -9.03 -16.83 12.99
CA SER A 22 -8.97 -17.49 14.29
C SER A 22 -10.37 -17.77 14.84
N THR A 23 -11.30 -16.84 14.70
CA THR A 23 -12.69 -17.01 15.12
C THR A 23 -13.33 -18.17 14.33
N HIS A 24 -13.18 -18.19 13.01
CA HIS A 24 -13.66 -19.30 12.17
C HIS A 24 -13.05 -20.64 12.57
N LEU A 25 -11.75 -20.70 12.87
CA LEU A 25 -11.07 -21.92 13.30
C LEU A 25 -11.59 -22.41 14.66
N ILE A 26 -11.79 -21.51 15.61
CA ILE A 26 -12.33 -21.85 16.95
C ILE A 26 -13.77 -22.38 16.81
N MET A 27 -14.63 -21.69 16.06
CA MET A 27 -16.00 -22.15 15.84
C MET A 27 -16.03 -23.52 15.16
N TRP A 28 -15.18 -23.76 14.16
CA TRP A 28 -15.05 -25.06 13.52
C TRP A 28 -14.63 -26.19 14.48
N ARG A 29 -13.83 -25.87 15.50
CA ARG A 29 -13.33 -26.86 16.47
C ARG A 29 -14.29 -27.12 17.62
N VAL A 30 -15.03 -26.10 18.07
CA VAL A 30 -15.83 -26.15 19.30
C VAL A 30 -17.30 -26.45 19.01
N LEU A 31 -17.85 -25.92 17.90
CA LEU A 31 -19.25 -26.08 17.54
C LEU A 31 -19.43 -27.28 16.61
N LYS A 32 -20.63 -27.87 16.61
CA LYS A 32 -21.00 -28.84 15.57
C LYS A 32 -21.00 -28.12 14.22
N PRO A 33 -20.64 -28.80 13.11
CA PRO A 33 -20.49 -28.16 11.80
C PRO A 33 -21.70 -27.32 11.33
N CYS A 34 -22.91 -27.70 11.76
CA CYS A 34 -24.15 -26.99 11.40
C CYS A 34 -24.46 -25.77 12.28
N ASP A 35 -23.82 -25.66 13.46
CA ASP A 35 -24.06 -24.59 14.43
C ASP A 35 -23.01 -23.46 14.33
N ALA A 36 -21.95 -23.67 13.54
CA ALA A 36 -20.87 -22.72 13.33
C ALA A 36 -21.25 -21.60 12.33
N VAL A 37 -22.25 -20.79 12.69
CA VAL A 37 -22.72 -19.62 11.93
C VAL A 37 -22.42 -18.31 12.66
N LEU A 38 -21.91 -17.30 11.95
CA LEU A 38 -21.80 -15.94 12.48
C LEU A 38 -23.03 -15.12 12.10
N PRO A 39 -23.51 -14.24 13.01
CA PRO A 39 -24.54 -13.27 12.67
C PRO A 39 -24.01 -12.28 11.61
N GLY A 40 -24.89 -11.84 10.70
CA GLY A 40 -24.53 -10.92 9.61
C GLY A 40 -23.89 -9.62 10.10
N LEU A 41 -24.32 -9.09 11.25
CA LEU A 41 -23.72 -7.92 11.87
C LEU A 41 -22.24 -8.13 12.24
N ALA A 42 -21.88 -9.31 12.79
CA ALA A 42 -20.49 -9.64 13.09
C ALA A 42 -19.66 -9.76 11.81
N CYS A 43 -20.20 -10.41 10.76
CA CYS A 43 -19.55 -10.45 9.46
C CYS A 43 -19.31 -9.03 8.90
N PHE A 44 -20.31 -8.15 8.97
CA PHE A 44 -20.18 -6.77 8.52
C PHE A 44 -19.09 -6.00 9.31
N ALA A 45 -19.05 -6.18 10.62
CA ALA A 45 -18.08 -5.52 11.50
C ALA A 45 -16.62 -5.92 11.20
N PHE A 46 -16.35 -7.14 10.73
CA PHE A 46 -15.02 -7.52 10.25
C PHE A 46 -14.77 -7.13 8.79
N ARG A 47 -15.79 -7.28 7.94
CA ARG A 47 -15.68 -7.11 6.49
C ARG A 47 -15.51 -5.65 6.09
N PHE A 48 -16.26 -4.74 6.71
CA PHE A 48 -16.21 -3.32 6.36
C PHE A 48 -14.82 -2.70 6.63
N PRO A 49 -14.23 -2.84 7.84
CA PRO A 49 -12.89 -2.34 8.10
C PRO A 49 -11.82 -3.01 7.23
N ASN A 50 -11.96 -4.31 6.95
CA ASN A 50 -11.04 -5.01 6.07
C ASN A 50 -11.07 -4.46 4.64
N ASN A 51 -12.26 -4.27 4.08
CA ASN A 51 -12.45 -3.67 2.77
C ASN A 51 -11.90 -2.24 2.73
N PHE A 52 -12.17 -1.47 3.78
CA PHE A 52 -11.63 -0.12 3.94
C PHE A 52 -10.10 -0.11 3.94
N CYS A 53 -9.44 -1.01 4.67
CA CYS A 53 -7.98 -1.10 4.68
C CYS A 53 -7.43 -1.43 3.28
N SER A 54 -8.02 -2.41 2.57
CA SER A 54 -7.61 -2.75 1.20
C SER A 54 -7.71 -1.54 0.25
N ILE A 55 -8.83 -0.82 0.29
CA ILE A 55 -9.04 0.37 -0.54
C ILE A 55 -8.05 1.47 -0.15
N MET A 56 -7.81 1.66 1.16
CA MET A 56 -6.84 2.63 1.65
C MET A 56 -5.43 2.35 1.18
N ASP A 57 -5.00 1.09 1.11
CA ASP A 57 -3.64 0.76 0.66
C ASP A 57 -3.38 1.29 -0.77
N THR A 58 -4.33 1.09 -1.68
CA THR A 58 -4.29 1.64 -3.05
C THR A 58 -4.31 3.18 -3.05
N LEU A 59 -5.20 3.80 -2.26
CA LEU A 59 -5.27 5.26 -2.16
C LEU A 59 -3.99 5.88 -1.55
N LEU A 60 -3.38 5.20 -0.59
CA LEU A 60 -2.12 5.63 0.03
C LEU A 60 -0.95 5.56 -0.95
N HIS A 61 -0.95 4.60 -1.89
CA HIS A 61 0.02 4.61 -2.99
C HIS A 61 -0.11 5.87 -3.85
N CYS A 62 -1.33 6.25 -4.22
CA CYS A 62 -1.57 7.53 -4.89
C CYS A 62 -1.06 8.71 -4.03
N GLY A 63 -1.34 8.71 -2.73
CA GLY A 63 -0.85 9.73 -1.80
C GLY A 63 0.68 9.86 -1.79
N VAL A 64 1.41 8.73 -1.75
CA VAL A 64 2.87 8.70 -1.85
C VAL A 64 3.34 9.32 -3.16
N ILE A 65 2.71 8.95 -4.28
CA ILE A 65 3.09 9.46 -5.60
C ILE A 65 2.86 10.96 -5.70
N VAL A 66 1.71 11.46 -5.26
CA VAL A 66 1.42 12.90 -5.27
C VAL A 66 2.44 13.65 -4.40
N GLU A 67 2.76 13.14 -3.20
CA GLU A 67 3.81 13.70 -2.34
C GLU A 67 5.15 13.79 -3.09
N ARG A 68 5.54 12.72 -3.80
CA ARG A 68 6.81 12.66 -4.54
C ARG A 68 6.82 13.51 -5.80
N SER A 69 5.70 13.60 -6.53
CA SER A 69 5.55 14.50 -7.67
C SER A 69 5.70 15.95 -7.24
N LEU A 70 5.05 16.34 -6.14
CA LEU A 70 5.16 17.70 -5.60
C LEU A 70 6.60 18.01 -5.19
N ALA A 71 7.30 17.05 -4.56
CA ALA A 71 8.72 17.21 -4.24
C ALA A 71 9.62 17.35 -5.49
N THR A 72 9.34 16.58 -6.55
CA THR A 72 10.11 16.61 -7.82
C THR A 72 9.86 17.87 -8.65
N PHE A 73 8.63 18.39 -8.71
CA PHE A 73 8.28 19.52 -9.59
C PHE A 73 8.17 20.87 -8.87
N ARG A 74 7.82 20.91 -7.58
CA ARG A 74 7.56 22.15 -6.81
C ARG A 74 8.42 22.24 -5.57
N THR A 75 9.72 22.05 -5.75
CA THR A 75 10.72 21.92 -4.70
C THR A 75 10.76 23.09 -3.70
N LYS A 76 10.64 24.34 -4.20
CA LYS A 76 10.66 25.55 -3.34
C LYS A 76 9.42 25.65 -2.44
N SER A 77 8.23 25.41 -3.00
CA SER A 77 6.95 25.50 -2.27
C SER A 77 6.70 24.31 -1.35
N TYR A 78 7.18 23.12 -1.72
CA TYR A 78 7.01 21.89 -0.93
C TYR A 78 7.63 22.02 0.48
N ARG A 79 8.71 22.77 0.63
CA ARG A 79 9.38 22.99 1.92
C ARG A 79 8.51 23.71 2.95
N SER A 80 7.69 24.66 2.51
CA SER A 80 6.84 25.47 3.39
C SER A 80 5.54 24.76 3.77
N TYR A 81 4.96 23.99 2.84
CA TYR A 81 3.61 23.43 3.00
C TYR A 81 3.55 21.90 3.07
N GLY A 82 4.66 21.18 2.90
CA GLY A 82 4.69 19.74 2.68
C GLY A 82 3.93 18.91 3.73
N GLN A 83 4.09 19.24 5.01
CA GLN A 83 3.37 18.54 6.10
C GLN A 83 1.87 18.81 6.06
N ARG A 84 1.44 20.08 5.88
CA ARG A 84 0.03 20.44 5.82
C ARG A 84 -0.66 19.83 4.60
N SER A 85 -0.01 19.86 3.43
CA SER A 85 -0.53 19.22 2.23
C SER A 85 -0.64 17.70 2.37
N GLY A 86 0.32 17.06 3.06
CA GLY A 86 0.27 15.62 3.33
C GLY A 86 -0.91 15.24 4.25
N VAL A 87 -1.17 16.01 5.30
CA VAL A 87 -2.31 15.79 6.20
C VAL A 87 -3.63 15.99 5.46
N LEU A 88 -3.78 17.11 4.73
CA LEU A 88 -4.99 17.38 3.95
C LEU A 88 -5.29 16.27 2.94
N LEU A 89 -4.26 15.83 2.20
CA LEU A 89 -4.40 14.75 1.23
C LEU A 89 -4.78 13.44 1.92
N LEU A 90 -4.19 13.10 3.08
CA LEU A 90 -4.59 11.92 3.83
C LEU A 90 -6.06 11.96 4.25
N VAL A 91 -6.57 13.11 4.71
CA VAL A 91 -7.99 13.27 5.08
C VAL A 91 -8.89 13.07 3.87
N VAL A 92 -8.56 13.67 2.73
CA VAL A 92 -9.32 13.50 1.48
C VAL A 92 -9.35 12.03 1.04
N LEU A 93 -8.18 11.37 1.01
CA LEU A 93 -8.10 9.94 0.69
C LEU A 93 -8.88 9.10 1.68
N SER A 94 -8.87 9.47 2.97
CA SER A 94 -9.61 8.79 4.03
C SER A 94 -11.13 8.81 3.79
N VAL A 95 -11.66 9.98 3.41
CA VAL A 95 -13.08 10.15 3.05
C VAL A 95 -13.42 9.34 1.80
N LEU A 96 -12.58 9.41 0.76
CA LEU A 96 -12.80 8.66 -0.49
C LEU A 96 -12.83 7.14 -0.27
N GLY A 97 -11.90 6.60 0.52
CA GLY A 97 -11.91 5.17 0.81
C GLY A 97 -13.08 4.74 1.69
N PHE A 98 -13.55 5.60 2.60
CA PHE A 98 -14.78 5.34 3.36
C PHE A 98 -16.01 5.29 2.45
N LEU A 99 -16.16 6.25 1.53
CA LEU A 99 -17.25 6.29 0.56
C LEU A 99 -17.22 5.07 -0.37
N ALA A 100 -16.05 4.71 -0.91
CA ALA A 100 -15.89 3.54 -1.76
C ALA A 100 -16.20 2.23 -1.01
N SER A 101 -15.78 2.13 0.26
CA SER A 101 -16.10 0.97 1.11
C SER A 101 -17.60 0.86 1.37
N SER A 102 -18.25 1.99 1.65
CA SER A 102 -19.68 2.07 1.89
C SER A 102 -20.47 1.68 0.63
N PHE A 103 -20.04 2.17 -0.54
CA PHE A 103 -20.62 1.79 -1.81
C PHE A 103 -20.49 0.28 -2.07
N ALA A 104 -19.31 -0.30 -1.86
CA ALA A 104 -19.06 -1.72 -2.05
C ALA A 104 -19.91 -2.64 -1.14
N GLN A 105 -20.38 -2.14 0.00
CA GLN A 105 -21.14 -2.90 1.00
C GLN A 105 -22.59 -2.41 1.18
N ARG A 106 -23.09 -1.51 0.31
CA ARG A 106 -24.36 -0.80 0.54
C ARG A 106 -25.58 -1.73 0.71
N ASN A 107 -25.55 -2.89 0.06
CA ASN A 107 -26.63 -3.87 0.07
C ASN A 107 -26.30 -5.10 0.93
N PHE A 108 -25.41 -4.97 1.92
CA PHE A 108 -25.00 -6.10 2.75
C PHE A 108 -26.15 -6.58 3.66
N PRO A 109 -26.55 -7.87 3.60
CA PRO A 109 -27.66 -8.40 4.39
C PRO A 109 -27.26 -8.62 5.86
N MET A 110 -27.45 -7.61 6.72
CA MET A 110 -27.06 -7.69 8.14
C MET A 110 -27.86 -8.70 8.96
N GLY A 111 -29.09 -9.01 8.54
CA GLY A 111 -29.99 -9.93 9.25
C GLY A 111 -29.77 -11.42 8.92
N VAL A 112 -28.90 -11.74 7.97
CA VAL A 112 -28.67 -13.12 7.52
C VAL A 112 -27.37 -13.65 8.11
N SER A 113 -27.44 -14.77 8.82
CA SER A 113 -26.26 -15.45 9.35
C SER A 113 -25.53 -16.23 8.25
N SER A 114 -24.21 -16.25 8.30
CA SER A 114 -23.36 -16.95 7.33
C SER A 114 -22.33 -17.83 8.02
N ILE A 115 -22.05 -18.99 7.42
CA ILE A 115 -20.96 -19.89 7.83
C ILE A 115 -19.59 -19.25 7.52
N TYR A 116 -19.54 -18.36 6.52
CA TYR A 116 -18.30 -17.74 6.04
C TYR A 116 -18.48 -16.25 5.77
N CYS A 117 -17.68 -15.40 6.44
CA CYS A 117 -17.78 -13.95 6.30
C CYS A 117 -16.83 -13.36 5.23
N SER A 118 -15.82 -14.12 4.77
CA SER A 118 -14.84 -13.59 3.81
C SER A 118 -15.36 -13.57 2.37
N GLY A 119 -16.36 -14.38 2.03
CA GLY A 119 -17.03 -14.37 0.71
C GLY A 119 -18.01 -13.20 0.56
N ALA A 120 -18.14 -12.66 -0.66
CA ALA A 120 -19.13 -11.63 -0.95
C ALA A 120 -20.54 -12.23 -1.08
N PRO A 121 -21.55 -11.72 -0.35
CA PRO A 121 -22.95 -12.05 -0.60
C PRO A 121 -23.38 -11.73 -2.03
N ASN A 122 -24.40 -12.42 -2.53
CA ASN A 122 -24.94 -12.24 -3.89
C ASN A 122 -25.35 -10.80 -4.18
N GLU A 123 -25.88 -10.13 -3.16
CA GLU A 123 -26.39 -8.77 -3.20
C GLU A 123 -25.28 -7.72 -3.36
N THR A 124 -24.04 -8.08 -3.01
CA THR A 124 -22.90 -7.16 -2.95
C THR A 124 -21.76 -7.53 -3.89
N ILE A 125 -21.75 -8.76 -4.43
CA ILE A 125 -20.65 -9.25 -5.28
C ILE A 125 -20.43 -8.38 -6.52
N ALA A 126 -21.50 -7.87 -7.13
CA ALA A 126 -21.41 -6.98 -8.29
C ALA A 126 -20.77 -5.63 -7.93
N ASP A 127 -21.27 -4.97 -6.88
CA ASP A 127 -20.75 -3.68 -6.40
C ASP A 127 -19.26 -3.80 -6.00
N MET A 128 -18.89 -4.87 -5.29
CA MET A 128 -17.50 -5.16 -4.93
C MET A 128 -16.61 -5.41 -6.15
N THR A 129 -17.11 -6.15 -7.14
CA THR A 129 -16.37 -6.43 -8.37
C THR A 129 -16.08 -5.14 -9.14
N ILE A 130 -17.07 -4.24 -9.23
CA ILE A 130 -16.90 -2.92 -9.87
C ILE A 130 -15.83 -2.10 -9.14
N VAL A 131 -15.89 -2.03 -7.80
CA VAL A 131 -14.91 -1.28 -7.02
C VAL A 131 -13.50 -1.87 -7.15
N ASN A 132 -13.36 -3.19 -7.00
CA ASN A 132 -12.07 -3.86 -7.10
C ASN A 132 -11.45 -3.71 -8.49
N LEU A 133 -12.23 -3.90 -9.55
CA LEU A 133 -11.73 -3.71 -10.92
C LEU A 133 -11.31 -2.26 -11.16
N SER A 134 -12.09 -1.30 -10.67
CA SER A 134 -11.76 0.13 -10.77
C SER A 134 -10.46 0.46 -10.02
N LEU A 135 -10.26 -0.11 -8.84
CA LEU A 135 -9.02 0.06 -8.05
C LEU A 135 -7.82 -0.63 -8.70
N ALA A 136 -7.98 -1.81 -9.31
CA ALA A 136 -6.91 -2.44 -10.06
C ALA A 136 -6.47 -1.60 -11.27
N VAL A 137 -7.41 -1.05 -12.04
CA VAL A 137 -7.08 -0.13 -13.14
C VAL A 137 -6.37 1.10 -12.60
N PHE A 138 -6.87 1.68 -11.51
CA PHE A 138 -6.24 2.83 -10.87
C PHE A 138 -4.82 2.53 -10.38
N GLU A 139 -4.59 1.36 -9.78
CA GLU A 139 -3.27 0.92 -9.32
C GLU A 139 -2.28 0.73 -10.48
N VAL A 140 -2.73 0.20 -11.62
CA VAL A 140 -1.92 0.13 -12.85
C VAL A 140 -1.49 1.52 -13.32
N LEU A 141 -2.40 2.50 -13.31
CA LEU A 141 -2.10 3.88 -13.70
C LEU A 141 -1.11 4.55 -12.72
N VAL A 142 -1.33 4.35 -11.42
CA VAL A 142 -0.45 4.76 -10.31
C VAL A 142 0.96 4.18 -10.49
N PHE A 143 1.06 2.89 -10.79
CA PHE A 143 2.34 2.22 -11.02
C PHE A 143 3.05 2.73 -12.29
N ALA A 144 2.33 2.90 -13.39
CA ALA A 144 2.86 3.44 -14.63
C ALA A 144 3.40 4.87 -14.42
N TYR A 145 2.64 5.72 -13.73
CA TYR A 145 3.05 7.07 -13.41
C TYR A 145 4.26 7.11 -12.46
N THR A 146 4.31 6.22 -11.46
CA THR A 146 5.49 6.07 -10.58
C THR A 146 6.75 5.74 -11.38
N THR A 147 6.62 4.80 -12.31
CA THR A 147 7.71 4.36 -13.18
C THR A 147 8.20 5.52 -14.05
N LEU A 148 7.28 6.28 -14.67
CA LEU A 148 7.60 7.48 -15.42
C LEU A 148 8.35 8.52 -14.56
N LEU A 149 7.85 8.79 -13.35
CA LEU A 149 8.45 9.75 -12.43
C LEU A 149 9.85 9.32 -11.99
N TYR A 150 10.07 8.02 -11.77
CA TYR A 150 11.39 7.47 -11.49
C TYR A 150 12.36 7.73 -12.64
N PHE A 151 11.96 7.43 -13.89
CA PHE A 151 12.81 7.68 -15.06
C PHE A 151 13.11 9.17 -15.27
N ILE A 152 12.14 10.05 -15.05
CA ILE A 152 12.34 11.50 -15.10
C ILE A 152 13.38 11.94 -14.07
N ASN A 153 13.28 11.46 -12.82
CA ASN A 153 14.24 11.81 -11.77
C ASN A 153 15.64 11.28 -12.07
N VAL A 154 15.78 10.06 -12.58
CA VAL A 154 17.08 9.49 -12.99
C VAL A 154 17.69 10.28 -14.14
N ARG A 155 16.89 10.64 -15.15
CA ARG A 155 17.37 11.42 -16.30
C ARG A 155 17.85 12.80 -15.86
N ARG A 156 17.05 13.52 -15.07
CA ARG A 156 17.42 14.84 -14.53
C ARG A 156 18.68 14.77 -13.67
N LEU A 157 18.85 13.71 -12.87
CA LEU A 157 20.04 13.52 -12.06
C LEU A 157 21.32 13.36 -12.92
N LYS A 158 21.22 12.73 -14.09
CA LYS A 158 22.36 12.59 -15.03
C LYS A 158 22.68 13.89 -15.76
N GLU A 159 21.65 14.66 -16.12
CA GLU A 159 21.80 15.93 -16.86
C GLU A 159 22.32 17.07 -15.96
N GLN A 160 22.04 17.04 -14.66
CA GLN A 160 22.37 18.12 -13.73
C GLN A 160 23.83 18.02 -13.22
N LYS A 161 24.76 18.62 -13.96
CA LYS A 161 26.20 18.55 -13.65
C LYS A 161 26.70 19.56 -12.59
N TYR A 162 26.17 20.80 -12.47
CA TYR A 162 26.86 21.81 -11.63
C TYR A 162 26.07 22.84 -10.77
N ASP A 163 24.77 23.12 -10.95
CA ASP A 163 24.24 24.40 -10.39
C ASP A 163 23.43 24.38 -9.08
N ASP A 164 23.02 23.22 -8.52
CA ASP A 164 22.25 23.23 -7.27
C ASP A 164 22.39 21.93 -6.47
N LEU A 165 23.29 21.96 -5.46
CA LEU A 165 23.52 20.86 -4.51
C LEU A 165 22.23 20.44 -3.79
N GLN A 166 21.35 21.38 -3.49
CA GLN A 166 20.11 21.12 -2.76
C GLN A 166 19.13 20.34 -3.64
N ARG A 167 18.93 20.79 -4.88
CA ARG A 167 18.06 20.11 -5.84
C ARG A 167 18.58 18.72 -6.19
N LYS A 168 19.90 18.56 -6.35
CA LYS A 168 20.54 17.26 -6.56
C LYS A 168 20.30 16.32 -5.38
N SER A 169 20.48 16.80 -4.15
CA SER A 169 20.23 16.02 -2.92
C SER A 169 18.78 15.51 -2.84
N GLN A 170 17.79 16.36 -3.11
CA GLN A 170 16.38 15.98 -3.10
C GLN A 170 16.01 14.98 -4.20
N MET A 171 16.58 15.13 -5.40
CA MET A 171 16.36 14.15 -6.48
C MET A 171 16.98 12.80 -6.15
N THR A 172 18.19 12.78 -5.58
CA THR A 172 18.81 11.55 -5.10
C THR A 172 17.97 10.89 -4.02
N GLU A 173 17.46 11.66 -3.06
CA GLU A 173 16.56 11.16 -2.01
C GLU A 173 15.27 10.56 -2.60
N ASN A 174 14.66 11.22 -3.59
CA ASN A 174 13.47 10.70 -4.26
C ASN A 174 13.75 9.40 -5.02
N CYS A 175 14.86 9.33 -5.78
CA CYS A 175 15.27 8.09 -6.46
C CYS A 175 15.52 6.94 -5.48
N GLU A 176 16.22 7.21 -4.37
CA GLU A 176 16.45 6.22 -3.33
C GLU A 176 15.14 5.77 -2.67
N ALA A 177 14.21 6.69 -2.43
CA ALA A 177 12.89 6.38 -1.90
C ALA A 177 12.09 5.50 -2.86
N PHE A 178 12.10 5.78 -4.18
CA PHE A 178 11.46 4.92 -5.18
C PHE A 178 12.06 3.52 -5.20
N GLN A 179 13.39 3.39 -5.22
CA GLN A 179 14.04 2.07 -5.17
C GLN A 179 13.69 1.28 -3.91
N LEU A 180 13.50 1.98 -2.80
CA LEU A 180 13.11 1.35 -1.54
C LEU A 180 11.64 0.90 -1.56
N LEU A 181 10.74 1.69 -2.15
CA LEU A 181 9.30 1.40 -2.20
C LEU A 181 8.87 0.50 -3.36
N LEU A 182 9.68 0.40 -4.43
CA LEU A 182 9.34 -0.37 -5.64
C LEU A 182 8.95 -1.83 -5.36
N PRO A 183 9.65 -2.61 -4.51
CA PRO A 183 9.25 -4.00 -4.23
C PRO A 183 7.86 -4.09 -3.62
N LEU A 184 7.47 -3.11 -2.80
CA LEU A 184 6.16 -3.05 -2.19
C LEU A 184 5.07 -2.72 -3.21
N PHE A 185 5.33 -1.77 -4.12
CA PHE A 185 4.40 -1.42 -5.21
C PHE A 185 4.17 -2.59 -6.18
N VAL A 186 5.24 -3.27 -6.60
CA VAL A 186 5.13 -4.45 -7.46
C VAL A 186 4.34 -5.54 -6.75
N PHE A 187 4.64 -5.80 -5.48
CA PHE A 187 3.93 -6.80 -4.69
C PHE A 187 2.43 -6.49 -4.58
N HIS A 188 2.07 -5.27 -4.21
CA HIS A 188 0.66 -4.87 -4.10
C HIS A 188 -0.05 -4.88 -5.46
N LEU A 189 0.59 -4.44 -6.54
CA LEU A 189 0.03 -4.50 -7.89
C LEU A 189 -0.31 -5.93 -8.31
N MET A 190 0.62 -6.88 -8.11
CA MET A 190 0.37 -8.29 -8.41
C MET A 190 -0.84 -8.81 -7.62
N PHE A 191 -0.89 -8.55 -6.31
CA PHE A 191 -2.00 -8.99 -5.48
C PHE A 191 -3.33 -8.31 -5.83
N SER A 192 -3.32 -7.03 -6.15
CA SER A 192 -4.51 -6.27 -6.55
C SER A 192 -5.10 -6.80 -7.86
N ILE A 193 -4.25 -7.07 -8.86
CA ILE A 193 -4.67 -7.68 -10.13
C ILE A 193 -5.20 -9.10 -9.89
N SER A 194 -4.46 -9.94 -9.17
CA SER A 194 -4.91 -11.31 -8.87
C SER A 194 -6.22 -11.32 -8.09
N HIS A 195 -6.40 -10.42 -7.12
CA HIS A 195 -7.63 -10.31 -6.35
C HIS A 195 -8.80 -9.87 -7.24
N SER A 196 -8.58 -8.89 -8.11
CA SER A 196 -9.61 -8.38 -9.01
C SER A 196 -10.06 -9.44 -10.01
N ILE A 197 -9.11 -10.16 -10.61
CA ILE A 197 -9.40 -11.32 -11.48
C ILE A 197 -10.19 -12.37 -10.71
N ALA A 198 -9.74 -12.75 -9.51
CA ALA A 198 -10.45 -13.72 -8.67
C ALA A 198 -11.89 -13.28 -8.40
N THR A 199 -12.13 -12.02 -8.01
CA THR A 199 -13.49 -11.52 -7.77
C THR A 199 -14.35 -11.47 -9.03
N PHE A 200 -13.76 -11.14 -10.18
CA PHE A 200 -14.46 -11.17 -11.47
C PHE A 200 -14.88 -12.60 -11.86
N LEU A 201 -13.97 -13.57 -11.70
CA LEU A 201 -14.28 -14.98 -11.93
C LEU A 201 -15.37 -15.44 -10.98
N LEU A 202 -15.30 -15.08 -9.69
CA LEU A 202 -16.35 -15.40 -8.72
C LEU A 202 -17.71 -14.83 -9.12
N ALA A 203 -17.77 -13.57 -9.54
CA ALA A 203 -19.01 -12.95 -10.00
C ALA A 203 -19.58 -13.64 -11.26
N THR A 204 -18.70 -14.07 -12.18
CA THR A 204 -19.10 -14.74 -13.42
C THR A 204 -19.58 -16.17 -13.16
N PHE A 205 -18.82 -16.95 -12.40
CA PHE A 205 -19.12 -18.35 -12.09
C PHE A 205 -20.24 -18.52 -11.07
N ARG A 206 -20.57 -17.50 -10.27
CA ARG A 206 -21.72 -17.58 -9.35
C ARG A 206 -23.03 -17.87 -10.08
N LYS A 207 -23.19 -17.42 -11.32
CA LYS A 207 -24.38 -17.72 -12.13
C LYS A 207 -24.42 -19.17 -12.64
N ILE A 208 -23.27 -19.83 -12.70
CA ILE A 208 -23.09 -21.17 -13.27
C ILE A 208 -23.11 -22.23 -12.17
N ILE A 209 -22.49 -21.94 -11.02
CA ILE A 209 -22.39 -22.84 -9.88
C ILE A 209 -23.61 -22.61 -8.97
N THR A 210 -24.66 -23.41 -9.18
CA THR A 210 -25.89 -23.37 -8.38
C THR A 210 -25.71 -23.98 -6.99
N ASP A 211 -24.75 -24.90 -6.84
CA ASP A 211 -24.46 -25.53 -5.56
C ASP A 211 -23.60 -24.61 -4.67
N ASP A 212 -24.20 -24.21 -3.56
CA ASP A 212 -23.64 -23.29 -2.58
C ASP A 212 -22.35 -23.84 -1.93
N SER A 213 -22.22 -25.16 -1.82
CA SER A 213 -21.03 -25.79 -1.23
C SER A 213 -19.81 -25.69 -2.15
N ASN A 214 -19.98 -26.05 -3.43
CA ASN A 214 -18.97 -25.94 -4.47
C ASN A 214 -18.54 -24.49 -4.70
N PHE A 215 -19.49 -23.55 -4.68
CA PHE A 215 -19.18 -22.13 -4.80
C PHE A 215 -18.30 -21.64 -3.63
N ARG A 216 -18.60 -22.05 -2.40
CA ARG A 216 -17.78 -21.67 -1.22
C ARG A 216 -16.38 -22.26 -1.26
N ALA A 217 -16.24 -23.52 -1.68
CA ALA A 217 -14.93 -24.13 -1.88
C ALA A 217 -14.10 -23.38 -2.93
N PHE A 218 -14.74 -22.95 -4.02
CA PHE A 218 -14.14 -22.12 -5.06
C PHE A 218 -13.75 -20.72 -4.57
N VAL A 219 -14.58 -20.08 -3.75
CA VAL A 219 -14.24 -18.80 -3.08
C VAL A 219 -13.02 -18.97 -2.17
N ALA A 220 -12.97 -20.04 -1.40
CA ALA A 220 -11.87 -20.30 -0.46
C ALA A 220 -10.54 -20.55 -1.20
N SER A 221 -10.54 -21.27 -2.32
CA SER A 221 -9.32 -21.55 -3.09
C SER A 221 -8.75 -20.31 -3.79
N LEU A 222 -9.60 -19.34 -4.13
CA LEU A 222 -9.20 -18.05 -4.72
C LEU A 222 -8.86 -16.98 -3.67
N TYR A 223 -8.93 -17.30 -2.38
CA TYR A 223 -8.75 -16.32 -1.30
C TYR A 223 -7.27 -16.04 -1.03
N ILE A 224 -6.72 -15.05 -1.75
CA ILE A 224 -5.29 -14.69 -1.69
C ILE A 224 -4.92 -13.70 -0.56
N ILE A 225 -5.90 -13.09 0.10
CA ILE A 225 -5.70 -12.02 1.10
C ILE A 225 -4.77 -12.45 2.26
N PRO A 226 -4.87 -13.67 2.84
CA PRO A 226 -4.01 -14.07 3.94
C PRO A 226 -2.52 -14.02 3.58
N PHE A 227 -2.17 -14.41 2.35
CA PHE A 227 -0.79 -14.35 1.86
C PHE A 227 -0.28 -12.91 1.75
N TYR A 228 -1.13 -11.98 1.30
CA TYR A 228 -0.81 -10.55 1.28
C TYR A 228 -0.50 -10.05 2.70
N THR A 229 -1.38 -10.33 3.65
CA THR A 229 -1.27 -9.86 5.04
C THR A 229 -0.06 -10.40 5.79
N PHE A 230 0.47 -11.56 5.37
CA PHE A 230 1.67 -12.15 5.95
C PHE A 230 2.96 -11.63 5.31
N VAL A 231 2.98 -11.45 3.98
CA VAL A 231 4.19 -11.07 3.25
C VAL A 231 4.41 -9.56 3.26
N SER A 232 3.36 -8.73 3.23
CA SER A 232 3.49 -7.27 3.19
C SER A 232 4.28 -6.70 4.39
N PRO A 233 4.08 -7.14 5.65
CA PRO A 233 4.84 -6.62 6.79
C PRO A 233 6.31 -7.01 6.72
N LEU A 234 6.64 -8.19 6.19
CA LEU A 234 8.04 -8.63 5.99
C LEU A 234 8.77 -7.75 4.98
N ILE A 235 8.09 -7.37 3.89
CA ILE A 235 8.63 -6.43 2.88
C ILE A 235 8.85 -5.06 3.53
N VAL A 236 7.85 -4.55 4.25
CA VAL A 236 7.94 -3.27 4.97
C VAL A 236 9.07 -3.27 6.00
N GLN A 237 9.22 -4.35 6.76
CA GLN A 237 10.30 -4.50 7.75
C GLN A 237 11.67 -4.45 7.06
N ARG A 238 11.85 -5.16 5.94
CA ARG A 238 13.09 -5.09 5.13
C ARG A 238 13.35 -3.68 4.63
N ILE A 239 12.31 -2.96 4.19
CA ILE A 239 12.38 -1.56 3.78
C ILE A 239 12.88 -0.67 4.93
N ILE A 240 12.31 -0.81 6.13
CA ILE A 240 12.68 -0.02 7.30
C ILE A 240 14.13 -0.30 7.70
N ILE A 241 14.54 -1.57 7.78
CA ILE A 241 15.91 -1.97 8.12
C ILE A 241 16.90 -1.42 7.09
N LYS A 242 16.65 -1.62 5.80
CA LYS A 242 17.51 -1.13 4.73
C LYS A 242 17.61 0.40 4.74
N GLY A 243 16.50 1.09 4.99
CA GLY A 243 16.47 2.55 5.15
C GLY A 243 17.22 3.04 6.39
N ALA A 244 17.19 2.30 7.50
CA ALA A 244 17.96 2.61 8.70
C ALA A 244 19.46 2.40 8.48
N THR A 245 19.87 1.27 7.87
CA THR A 245 21.27 0.97 7.56
C THR A 245 21.88 2.03 6.64
N ARG A 246 21.19 2.40 5.56
CA ARG A 246 21.64 3.47 4.64
C ARG A 246 21.84 4.82 5.35
N ARG A 247 20.94 5.17 6.27
CA ARG A 247 21.08 6.41 7.07
C ARG A 247 22.31 6.35 7.99
N LYS A 248 22.57 5.21 8.63
CA LYS A 248 23.76 5.00 9.46
C LYS A 248 25.05 5.09 8.63
N GLU A 249 25.06 4.50 7.43
CA GLU A 249 26.22 4.58 6.52
C GLU A 249 26.49 6.01 6.07
N LYS A 250 25.46 6.76 5.64
CA LYS A 250 25.58 8.18 5.29
C LYS A 250 26.13 9.01 6.45
N LEU A 251 25.64 8.78 7.68
CA LEU A 251 26.14 9.47 8.86
C LEU A 251 27.61 9.12 9.14
N LYS A 252 28.00 7.84 9.02
CA LYS A 252 29.40 7.42 9.16
C LYS A 252 30.30 8.08 8.12
N THR A 253 29.85 8.24 6.87
CA THR A 253 30.62 8.95 5.83
C THR A 253 30.79 10.43 6.16
N ILE A 254 29.76 11.07 6.70
CA ILE A 254 29.83 12.48 7.13
C ILE A 254 30.75 12.63 8.34
N LEU A 255 30.67 11.72 9.32
CA LEU A 255 31.51 11.72 10.53
C LEU A 255 32.95 11.28 10.27
N LYS A 256 33.21 10.45 9.25
CA LYS A 256 34.54 10.07 8.78
C LYS A 256 35.23 11.15 7.93
N LYS A 257 34.63 12.34 7.76
CA LYS A 257 35.40 13.46 7.21
C LYS A 257 36.65 13.65 8.09
N PRO A 258 37.84 13.63 7.49
CA PRO A 258 39.08 13.59 8.26
C PRO A 258 39.24 14.88 9.06
N ASP A 259 39.93 14.75 10.20
CA ASP A 259 40.46 15.82 11.06
C ASP A 259 41.29 16.87 10.27
N ASN A 260 41.61 16.56 9.01
CA ASN A 260 42.39 17.35 8.07
C ASN A 260 41.56 18.05 6.98
N GLN A 261 40.32 18.49 7.28
CA GLN A 261 39.61 19.40 6.36
C GLN A 261 40.42 20.67 6.08
N ASP A 262 41.21 21.13 7.05
CA ASP A 262 42.12 22.26 6.90
C ASP A 262 43.27 21.94 5.95
N GLU A 263 43.93 20.79 6.06
CA GLU A 263 44.99 20.40 5.11
C GLU A 263 44.49 20.24 3.67
N VAL A 264 43.26 19.75 3.48
CA VAL A 264 42.67 19.63 2.13
C VAL A 264 42.29 21.01 1.57
N TYR A 265 41.79 21.91 2.42
CA TYR A 265 41.47 23.29 2.03
C TYR A 265 42.74 24.11 1.74
N PHE A 266 43.73 24.07 2.62
CA PHE A 266 45.02 24.75 2.45
C PHE A 266 45.89 24.10 1.38
N GLY A 267 45.77 22.79 1.14
CA GLY A 267 46.45 22.09 0.05
C GLY A 267 45.98 22.54 -1.33
N MET A 268 44.67 22.73 -1.53
CA MET A 268 44.14 23.29 -2.78
C MET A 268 44.58 24.74 -3.01
N TYR A 269 44.69 25.54 -1.95
CA TYR A 269 45.28 26.88 -2.07
C TYR A 269 46.76 26.80 -2.45
N MET A 270 47.57 25.94 -1.83
CA MET A 270 49.00 25.81 -2.19
C MET A 270 49.24 25.38 -3.64
N GLU A 271 48.37 24.57 -4.23
CA GLU A 271 48.43 24.24 -5.67
C GLU A 271 48.06 25.42 -6.58
N GLN A 272 47.26 26.36 -6.10
CA GLN A 272 46.82 27.53 -6.87
C GLN A 272 47.90 28.62 -7.00
N TRP A 273 48.92 28.59 -6.13
CA TRP A 273 50.01 29.56 -6.08
C TRP A 273 51.36 29.01 -6.60
N LYS A 274 51.36 27.82 -7.21
CA LYS A 274 52.47 27.30 -8.00
C LYS A 274 52.24 27.58 -9.48
#